data_AF-A0A2E7BPH8-F1
#
_entry.id   AF-A0A2E7BPH8-F1
#
_cell.length_a   1.000
_cell.length_b   1.000
_cell.length_c   1.000
_cell.angle_alpha   90.00
_cell.angle_beta   90.00
_cell.angle_gamma   90.00
#
_symmetry.space_group_name_H-M   'P 1'
#
loop_
_entity.id
_entity.type
_entity.pdbx_description
1 polymer ?
#
loop_
_entity_poly.entity_id
_entity_poly.type
_entity_poly.pdbx_seq_one_letter_code
_entity_poly.pdbx_strand_id
1 'polypeptide(L)'
;MADATGAFEAKHTANTYSRTAEGDLVINAHFEGAGTGFDALFGTLSLTQKLSEAGATSGTCTWTGQSFQKDGATLGALADGTWEQLPGENKWKVVFNGEISNGDRIRTEGVIDLAAPLYTGSIFPA
;
A
#
# COMPACT_ATOMS: atom_id res chain seq x y z
N MET A 1 8.74 8.54 -18.94
CA MET A 1 7.95 7.72 -18.02
C MET A 1 8.12 6.29 -18.47
N ALA A 2 8.47 5.37 -17.56
CA ALA A 2 8.49 3.95 -17.89
C ALA A 2 7.05 3.47 -18.09
N ASP A 3 6.85 2.54 -19.04
CA ASP A 3 5.55 1.91 -19.23
C ASP A 3 5.24 0.98 -18.04
N ALA A 4 3.95 0.85 -17.72
CA ALA A 4 3.50 -0.08 -16.70
C ALA A 4 3.80 -1.52 -17.14
N THR A 5 4.41 -2.30 -16.25
CA THR A 5 4.69 -3.73 -16.45
C THR A 5 3.57 -4.62 -15.89
N GLY A 6 2.61 -4.02 -15.16
CA GLY A 6 1.49 -4.74 -14.59
C GLY A 6 0.48 -3.85 -13.89
N ALA A 7 -0.54 -4.48 -13.33
CA ALA A 7 -1.56 -3.84 -12.51
C ALA A 7 -1.91 -4.71 -11.30
N PHE A 8 -2.50 -4.11 -10.28
CA PHE A 8 -3.03 -4.82 -9.12
C PHE A 8 -4.39 -4.28 -8.70
N GLU A 9 -5.14 -5.13 -8.02
CA GLU A 9 -6.37 -4.79 -7.34
C GLU A 9 -6.39 -5.49 -5.98
N ALA A 10 -6.65 -4.73 -4.92
CA ALA A 10 -6.74 -5.24 -3.56
C ALA A 10 -7.90 -4.58 -2.82
N LYS A 11 -8.72 -5.40 -2.18
CA LYS A 11 -9.81 -4.98 -1.33
C LYS A 11 -9.27 -4.62 0.05
N HIS A 12 -9.75 -3.53 0.61
CA HIS A 12 -9.52 -3.20 2.02
C HIS A 12 -10.32 -4.14 2.94
N THR A 13 -9.66 -4.73 3.92
CA THR A 13 -10.25 -5.74 4.81
C THR A 13 -10.47 -5.24 6.23
N ALA A 14 -9.54 -4.44 6.77
CA ALA A 14 -9.61 -3.92 8.12
C ALA A 14 -8.62 -2.78 8.35
N ASN A 15 -8.83 -2.03 9.44
CA ASN A 15 -7.79 -1.22 10.06
C ASN A 15 -7.48 -1.75 11.46
N THR A 16 -6.21 -1.65 11.84
CA THR A 16 -5.82 -1.65 13.26
C THR A 16 -5.24 -0.30 13.62
N TYR A 17 -5.52 0.12 14.85
CA TYR A 17 -5.07 1.40 15.39
C TYR A 17 -4.34 1.16 16.70
N SER A 18 -3.23 1.86 16.88
CA SER A 18 -2.49 1.86 18.15
C SER A 18 -1.88 3.24 18.38
N ARG A 19 -1.10 3.35 19.46
CA ARG A 19 -0.38 4.58 19.79
C ARG A 19 1.08 4.26 20.10
N THR A 20 1.99 5.15 19.71
CA THR A 20 3.39 5.07 20.15
C THR A 20 3.51 5.46 21.63
N ALA A 21 4.72 5.33 22.20
CA ALA A 21 4.99 5.78 23.57
C ALA A 21 4.84 7.30 23.72
N GLU A 22 5.12 8.03 22.64
CA GLU A 22 5.04 9.49 22.53
C GLU A 22 3.59 9.98 22.34
N GLY A 23 2.64 9.07 22.12
CA GLY A 23 1.23 9.37 21.90
C GLY A 23 0.84 9.61 20.45
N ASP A 24 1.72 9.28 19.49
CA ASP A 24 1.41 9.38 18.07
C ASP A 24 0.44 8.27 17.64
N LEU A 25 -0.47 8.60 16.72
CA LEU A 25 -1.42 7.67 16.15
C LEU A 25 -0.72 6.77 15.13
N VAL A 26 -0.84 5.46 15.32
CA VAL A 26 -0.38 4.45 14.36
C VAL A 26 -1.60 3.84 13.69
N ILE A 27 -1.60 3.84 12.35
CA ILE A 27 -2.66 3.29 11.52
C ILE A 27 -2.07 2.20 10.65
N ASN A 28 -2.70 1.03 10.64
CA ASN A 28 -2.39 -0.05 9.71
C ASN A 28 -3.66 -0.41 8.94
N ALA A 29 -3.66 -0.19 7.63
CA ALA A 29 -4.74 -0.58 6.73
C ALA A 29 -4.36 -1.88 6.02
N HIS A 30 -5.22 -2.89 6.12
CA HIS A 30 -4.97 -4.23 5.61
C HIS A 30 -5.72 -4.46 4.30
N PHE A 31 -5.07 -5.14 3.36
CA PHE A 31 -5.58 -5.38 2.02
C PHE A 31 -5.35 -6.83 1.60
N GLU A 32 -6.31 -7.38 0.84
CA GLU A 32 -6.21 -8.68 0.18
C GLU A 32 -6.54 -8.53 -1.31
N GLY A 33 -5.81 -9.21 -2.19
CA GLY A 33 -5.98 -8.99 -3.62
C GLY A 33 -5.08 -9.85 -4.49
N ALA A 34 -4.87 -9.36 -5.71
CA ALA A 34 -3.97 -9.95 -6.70
C ALA A 34 -3.41 -8.89 -7.64
N GLY A 35 -2.35 -9.23 -8.36
CA GLY A 35 -1.76 -8.39 -9.40
C GLY A 35 -0.86 -9.16 -10.35
N THR A 36 -0.36 -8.48 -11.37
CA THR A 36 0.60 -9.07 -12.31
C THR A 36 1.85 -9.52 -11.56
N GLY A 37 2.13 -10.83 -11.58
CA GLY A 37 3.26 -11.43 -10.85
C GLY A 37 3.03 -11.67 -9.36
N PHE A 38 1.82 -11.37 -8.86
CA PHE A 38 1.44 -11.55 -7.47
C PHE A 38 0.05 -12.20 -7.39
N ASP A 39 -0.03 -13.52 -7.20
CA ASP A 39 -1.32 -14.23 -7.12
C ASP A 39 -2.11 -13.85 -5.84
N ALA A 40 -2.02 -14.62 -4.74
CA ALA A 40 -2.77 -14.29 -3.52
C ALA A 40 -1.98 -13.28 -2.68
N LEU A 41 -2.25 -11.98 -2.88
CA LEU A 41 -1.58 -10.87 -2.23
C LEU A 41 -2.28 -10.47 -0.93
N PHE A 42 -1.49 -10.35 0.15
CA PHE A 42 -1.90 -9.76 1.42
C PHE A 42 -0.89 -8.68 1.81
N GLY A 43 -1.38 -7.51 2.21
CA GLY A 43 -0.47 -6.45 2.62
C GLY A 43 -1.08 -5.45 3.57
N THR A 44 -0.19 -4.71 4.20
CA THR A 44 -0.51 -3.69 5.18
C THR A 44 0.18 -2.40 4.79
N LEU A 45 -0.62 -1.35 4.59
CA LEU A 45 -0.14 0.01 4.56
C LEU A 45 -0.07 0.54 5.99
N SER A 46 1.10 1.00 6.41
CA SER A 46 1.31 1.57 7.75
C SER A 46 1.68 3.04 7.65
N LEU A 47 1.09 3.86 8.52
CA LEU A 47 1.51 5.25 8.72
C LEU A 47 1.43 5.61 10.20
N THR A 48 2.32 6.50 10.62
CA THR A 48 2.37 7.05 11.97
C THR A 48 2.35 8.56 11.87
N GLN A 49 1.51 9.22 12.68
CA GLN A 49 1.32 10.66 12.65
C GLN A 49 0.92 11.19 14.01
N LYS A 50 1.14 12.48 14.27
CA LYS A 50 0.61 13.09 15.49
C LYS A 50 -0.92 13.07 15.47
N LEU A 51 -1.54 12.94 16.64
CA LEU A 51 -3.00 13.03 16.74
C LEU A 51 -3.54 14.38 16.23
N SER A 52 -2.79 15.47 16.40
CA SER A 52 -3.13 16.80 15.86
C SER A 52 -3.13 16.87 14.34
N GLU A 53 -2.52 15.89 13.67
CA GLU A 53 -2.39 15.82 12.21
C GLU A 53 -3.42 14.85 11.59
N ALA A 54 -4.44 14.41 12.34
CA ALA A 54 -5.49 13.50 11.85
C ALA A 54 -6.21 13.98 10.57
N GLY A 55 -6.20 15.29 10.30
CA GLY A 55 -6.73 15.90 9.07
C GLY A 55 -5.68 16.22 8.01
N ALA A 56 -4.46 15.66 8.09
CA ALA A 56 -3.47 15.81 7.04
C ALA A 56 -4.03 15.32 5.69
N THR A 57 -3.59 15.94 4.60
CA THR A 57 -3.99 15.55 3.24
C THR A 57 -2.85 14.86 2.48
N SER A 58 -1.70 14.66 3.12
CA SER A 58 -0.56 13.96 2.54
C SER A 58 0.38 13.50 3.65
N GLY A 59 1.19 12.47 3.38
CA GLY A 59 2.22 12.03 4.30
C GLY A 59 3.06 10.88 3.75
N THR A 60 3.93 10.35 4.60
CA THR A 60 4.70 9.13 4.32
C THR A 60 3.96 7.90 4.83
N CYS A 61 4.16 6.78 4.16
CA CYS A 61 3.65 5.48 4.58
C CYS A 61 4.60 4.37 4.16
N THR A 62 4.44 3.20 4.74
CA THR A 62 5.16 1.98 4.34
C THR A 62 4.19 0.90 3.91
N TRP A 63 4.70 -0.06 3.14
CA TRP A 63 3.99 -1.28 2.78
C TRP A 63 4.77 -2.49 3.28
N THR A 64 4.07 -3.44 3.89
CA THR A 64 4.59 -4.77 4.21
C THR A 64 3.59 -5.81 3.74
N GLY A 65 4.06 -6.83 3.03
CA GLY A 65 3.13 -7.81 2.48
C GLY A 65 3.79 -9.09 2.00
N GLN A 66 2.92 -10.02 1.60
CA GLN A 66 3.29 -11.29 0.99
C GLN A 66 2.36 -11.61 -0.17
N SER A 67 2.87 -12.37 -1.14
CA SER A 67 2.07 -12.98 -2.19
C SER A 67 2.35 -14.46 -2.28
N PHE A 68 1.31 -15.28 -2.17
CA PHE A 68 1.38 -16.73 -2.31
C PHE A 68 1.07 -17.10 -3.76
N GLN A 69 2.08 -17.62 -4.45
CA GLN A 69 2.01 -17.98 -5.87
C GLN A 69 1.31 -19.32 -6.08
N LYS A 70 0.74 -19.53 -7.26
CA LYS A 70 0.09 -20.80 -7.64
C LYS A 70 1.02 -22.02 -7.64
N ASP A 71 2.32 -21.80 -7.81
CA ASP A 71 3.34 -22.84 -7.75
C ASP A 71 3.79 -23.17 -6.30
N GLY A 72 3.22 -22.49 -5.31
CA GLY A 72 3.53 -22.66 -3.90
C GLY A 72 4.67 -21.79 -3.38
N ALA A 73 5.30 -20.97 -4.23
CA ALA A 73 6.29 -20.00 -3.77
C ALA A 73 5.63 -18.84 -2.98
N THR A 74 6.40 -18.24 -2.07
CA THR A 74 6.00 -17.05 -1.33
C THR A 74 6.95 -15.91 -1.65
N LEU A 75 6.40 -14.77 -2.07
CA LEU A 75 7.14 -13.53 -2.23
C LEU A 75 6.84 -12.60 -1.05
N GLY A 76 7.87 -12.12 -0.36
CA GLY A 76 7.75 -11.04 0.62
C GLY A 76 8.02 -9.68 -0.04
N ALA A 77 7.34 -8.63 0.43
CA ALA A 77 7.51 -7.28 -0.08
C ALA A 77 7.63 -6.26 1.07
N LEU A 78 8.60 -5.36 0.94
CA LEU A 78 8.77 -4.17 1.77
C LEU A 78 8.83 -2.95 0.85
N ALA A 79 8.14 -1.87 1.21
CA ALA A 79 8.22 -0.63 0.45
C ALA A 79 8.06 0.61 1.32
N ASP A 80 8.72 1.69 0.90
CA ASP A 80 8.53 3.04 1.42
C ASP A 80 7.79 3.89 0.40
N GLY A 81 6.94 4.78 0.87
CA GLY A 81 6.06 5.53 -0.01
C GLY A 81 5.46 6.78 0.60
N THR A 82 4.58 7.35 -0.19
CA THR A 82 3.82 8.55 0.16
C THR A 82 2.37 8.38 -0.23
N TRP A 83 1.50 9.07 0.50
CA TRP A 83 0.09 9.18 0.16
C TRP A 83 -0.29 10.66 0.04
N GLU A 84 -1.26 10.94 -0.83
CA GLU A 84 -1.84 12.26 -1.04
C GLU A 84 -3.34 12.11 -1.29
N GLN A 85 -4.15 12.84 -0.53
CA GLN A 85 -5.58 12.92 -0.75
C GLN A 85 -5.87 13.65 -2.07
N LEU A 86 -6.73 13.06 -2.89
CA LEU A 86 -7.28 13.76 -4.05
C LEU A 86 -8.23 14.86 -3.56
N PRO A 87 -8.03 16.14 -3.94
CA PRO A 87 -8.77 17.26 -3.38
C PRO A 87 -10.29 17.09 -3.45
N GLY A 88 -10.93 17.13 -2.28
CA GLY A 88 -12.40 17.00 -2.16
C GLY A 88 -12.92 15.56 -2.28
N GLU A 89 -12.05 14.55 -2.35
CA GLU A 89 -12.43 13.15 -2.47
C GLU A 89 -11.96 12.31 -1.27
N ASN A 90 -12.71 11.23 -0.99
CA ASN A 90 -12.29 10.17 -0.07
C ASN A 90 -11.38 9.16 -0.78
N LYS A 91 -10.44 9.67 -1.58
CA LYS A 91 -9.51 8.88 -2.38
C LYS A 91 -8.10 9.33 -2.15
N TRP A 92 -7.19 8.40 -1.93
CA TRP A 92 -5.79 8.69 -1.69
C TRP A 92 -4.94 8.11 -2.81
N LYS A 93 -4.18 8.95 -3.51
CA LYS A 93 -3.09 8.50 -4.36
C LYS A 93 -1.97 7.99 -3.48
N VAL A 94 -1.44 6.82 -3.78
CA VAL A 94 -0.32 6.21 -3.06
C VAL A 94 0.76 5.82 -4.05
N VAL A 95 2.00 6.12 -3.70
CA VAL A 95 3.18 5.74 -4.49
C VAL A 95 4.17 5.04 -3.59
N PHE A 96 4.57 3.82 -3.97
CA PHE A 96 5.58 3.03 -3.25
C PHE A 96 6.77 2.71 -4.14
N ASN A 97 7.94 2.63 -3.53
CA ASN A 97 9.13 1.99 -4.12
C ASN A 97 9.50 0.82 -3.21
N GLY A 98 9.47 -0.40 -3.74
CA GLY A 98 9.58 -1.62 -2.97
C GLY A 98 10.62 -2.59 -3.48
N GLU A 99 11.02 -3.48 -2.58
CA GLU A 99 11.89 -4.62 -2.82
C GLU A 99 11.12 -5.91 -2.57
N ILE A 100 11.31 -6.88 -3.47
CA ILE A 100 10.70 -8.19 -3.40
C ILE A 100 11.77 -9.20 -2.98
N SER A 101 11.39 -10.22 -2.20
CA SER A 101 12.31 -11.23 -1.67
C SER A 101 13.07 -12.04 -2.72
N ASN A 102 12.66 -11.98 -4.00
CA ASN A 102 13.36 -12.59 -5.13
C ASN A 102 14.47 -11.69 -5.72
N GLY A 103 14.67 -10.48 -5.18
CA GLY A 103 15.65 -9.50 -5.63
C GLY A 103 15.10 -8.42 -6.57
N ASP A 104 13.85 -8.53 -7.01
CA ASP A 104 13.23 -7.51 -7.86
C ASP A 104 12.97 -6.21 -7.10
N ARG A 105 13.07 -5.10 -7.83
CA ARG A 105 12.66 -3.77 -7.36
C ARG A 105 11.53 -3.28 -8.23
N ILE A 106 10.47 -2.79 -7.59
CA ILE A 106 9.29 -2.28 -8.28
C ILE A 106 8.88 -0.94 -7.72
N ARG A 107 8.25 -0.13 -8.57
CA ARG A 107 7.51 1.06 -8.16
C ARG A 107 6.04 0.83 -8.43
N THR A 108 5.17 1.22 -7.50
CA THR A 108 3.72 1.18 -7.71
C THR A 108 3.12 2.58 -7.61
N GLU A 109 2.14 2.84 -8.44
CA GLU A 109 1.26 4.00 -8.31
C GLU A 109 -0.18 3.51 -8.27
N GLY A 110 -0.92 3.85 -7.23
CA GLY A 110 -2.31 3.43 -7.09
C GLY A 110 -3.19 4.45 -6.39
N VAL A 111 -4.47 4.13 -6.31
CA VAL A 111 -5.50 4.93 -5.65
C VAL A 111 -6.28 4.03 -4.70
N ILE A 112 -6.34 4.43 -3.44
CA ILE A 112 -7.23 3.85 -2.42
C ILE A 112 -8.52 4.65 -2.45
N ASP A 113 -9.63 4.01 -2.82
CA ASP A 113 -10.99 4.53 -2.67
C ASP A 113 -11.57 4.05 -1.33
N LEU A 114 -11.68 4.97 -0.37
CA LEU A 114 -12.16 4.66 0.98
C LEU A 114 -13.67 4.43 1.03
N ALA A 115 -14.43 4.92 0.03
CA ALA A 115 -15.87 4.71 -0.06
C ALA A 115 -16.21 3.37 -0.71
N ALA A 116 -15.38 2.90 -1.65
CA ALA A 116 -15.49 1.61 -2.33
C ALA A 116 -14.63 0.47 -1.70
N PRO A 117 -14.11 0.68 -0.47
CA PRO A 117 -12.92 0.01 0.09
C PRO A 117 -11.99 -0.73 -0.91
N LEU A 118 -11.48 -0.03 -1.91
CA LEU A 118 -10.71 -0.62 -3.00
C LEU A 118 -9.37 0.09 -3.22
N TYR A 119 -8.30 -0.68 -3.37
CA TYR A 119 -6.99 -0.18 -3.76
C TYR A 119 -6.59 -0.77 -5.12
N THR A 120 -6.47 0.08 -6.12
CA THR A 120 -6.07 -0.32 -7.49
C THR A 120 -4.87 0.47 -7.95
N GLY A 121 -4.05 -0.10 -8.82
CA GLY A 121 -2.91 0.61 -9.35
C GLY A 121 -2.11 -0.13 -10.40
N SER A 122 -1.03 0.53 -10.81
CA SER A 122 -0.09 0.04 -11.80
C SER A 122 1.27 -0.24 -11.18
N ILE A 123 1.96 -1.24 -11.73
CA ILE A 123 3.30 -1.67 -11.36
C ILE A 123 4.25 -1.21 -12.45
N PHE A 124 5.38 -0.67 -12.05
CA PHE A 124 6.45 -0.17 -12.91
C PHE A 124 7.78 -0.78 -12.47
N PRO A 125 8.75 -0.91 -13.38
CA PRO A 125 10.14 -1.14 -12.98
C PRO A 125 10.62 0.04 -12.12
N ALA A 126 11.38 -0.25 -11.06
CA ALA A 126 12.02 0.76 -10.23
C ALA A 126 13.19 1.46 -10.95
#